data_AF-H6N4I8-F1
#
_entry.id   AF-H6N4I8-F1
#
_cell.length_a   1.000
_cell.length_b   1.000
_cell.length_c   1.000
_cell.angle_alpha   90.00
_cell.angle_beta   90.00
_cell.angle_gamma   90.00
#
_symmetry.space_group_name_H-M   'P 1'
#
loop_
_entity.id
_entity.type
_entity.pdbx_description
1 polymer ?
#
loop_
_entity_poly.entity_id
_entity_poly.type
_entity_poly.pdbx_seq_one_letter_code
_entity_poly.pdbx_strand_id
1 'polypeptide(L)'
;MVDVPEFGGRIWVPLSSDGETHTIYLPESLQAFPAGLAPIGGSILPVESAPRWIAYGDSITQGWSVSDPGRSYSAIAGRSLGLDVWNLGFAASARGELVIAEYLASLESHVVTLAFGTNNWSTIPTGAVHLGGIVRDFVGIIRGVRPRVPIVVISPIVRPAAESTPNLLGATLADLRHAIEDTVSELASTDRALALIPGAHLVDEADLVDGIHPGDAGHRQIADALIKVIGDVTDIGRQDNSSEGE
;
A
#
# COMPACT_ATOMS: atom_id res chain seq x y z
N MET A 1 -15.70 10.20 -11.78
CA MET A 1 -15.30 9.09 -12.66
C MET A 1 -15.54 9.51 -14.10
N VAL A 2 -14.56 9.32 -14.97
CA VAL A 2 -14.65 9.61 -16.41
C VAL A 2 -14.37 8.31 -17.15
N ASP A 3 -15.22 7.92 -18.09
CA ASP A 3 -15.02 6.69 -18.87
C ASP A 3 -13.77 6.79 -19.74
N VAL A 4 -12.89 5.79 -19.62
CA VAL A 4 -11.66 5.68 -20.40
C VAL A 4 -11.87 4.66 -21.53
N PRO A 5 -11.73 5.03 -22.81
CA PRO A 5 -11.86 4.10 -23.91
C PRO A 5 -10.75 3.04 -23.90
N GLU A 6 -11.09 1.76 -24.09
CA GLU A 6 -10.11 0.66 -24.13
C GLU A 6 -9.07 0.79 -25.27
N PHE A 7 -9.45 1.39 -26.41
CA PHE A 7 -8.59 1.50 -27.60
C PHE A 7 -7.95 2.88 -27.78
N GLY A 8 -7.73 3.59 -26.68
CA GLY A 8 -7.17 4.93 -26.68
C GLY A 8 -8.17 5.99 -27.17
N GLY A 9 -7.83 7.25 -26.93
CA GLY A 9 -8.70 8.37 -27.26
C GLY A 9 -8.38 9.61 -26.46
N ARG A 10 -9.28 10.58 -26.52
CA ARG A 10 -9.23 11.78 -25.68
C ARG A 10 -10.33 11.68 -24.63
N ILE A 11 -9.93 11.84 -23.38
CA ILE A 11 -10.86 11.99 -22.25
C ILE A 11 -10.90 13.46 -21.84
N TRP A 12 -12.07 13.92 -21.42
CA TRP A 12 -12.25 15.26 -20.87
C TRP A 12 -12.50 15.12 -19.39
N VAL A 13 -11.59 15.67 -18.58
CA VAL A 13 -11.72 15.67 -17.13
C VAL A 13 -12.20 17.06 -16.72
N PRO A 14 -13.45 17.21 -16.23
CA PRO A 14 -13.92 18.49 -15.74
C PRO A 14 -13.21 18.82 -14.43
N LEU A 15 -12.43 19.90 -14.42
CA LEU A 15 -11.75 20.43 -13.25
C LEU A 15 -12.26 21.84 -12.95
N SER A 16 -12.37 22.17 -11.66
CA SER A 16 -12.65 23.52 -11.20
C SER A 16 -11.43 24.43 -11.40
N SER A 17 -11.68 25.68 -11.77
CA SER A 17 -10.66 26.74 -11.81
C SER A 17 -10.53 27.39 -10.43
N ASP A 18 -10.28 26.58 -9.41
CA ASP A 18 -10.18 26.99 -8.00
C ASP A 18 -8.74 27.31 -7.56
N GLY A 19 -7.74 26.91 -8.36
CA GLY A 19 -6.34 27.03 -8.00
C GLY A 19 -5.86 25.90 -7.08
N GLU A 20 -6.67 24.86 -6.90
CA GLU A 20 -6.35 23.71 -6.08
C GLU A 20 -5.52 22.66 -6.84
N THR A 21 -4.88 21.78 -6.09
CA THR A 21 -4.19 20.63 -6.65
C THR A 21 -5.19 19.53 -7.00
N HIS A 22 -5.14 19.04 -8.24
CA HIS A 22 -5.97 17.95 -8.73
C HIS A 22 -5.12 16.72 -9.06
N THR A 23 -5.50 15.55 -8.55
CA THR A 23 -4.86 14.27 -8.88
C THR A 23 -5.73 13.45 -9.81
N ILE A 24 -5.19 13.05 -10.96
CA ILE A 24 -5.86 12.14 -11.90
C ILE A 24 -5.30 10.74 -11.66
N TYR A 25 -6.14 9.84 -11.16
CA TYR A 25 -5.78 8.43 -11.02
C TYR A 25 -6.08 7.67 -12.30
N LEU A 26 -5.11 6.88 -12.74
CA LEU A 26 -5.25 5.99 -13.88
C LEU A 26 -5.89 4.66 -13.44
N PRO A 27 -6.62 3.96 -14.34
CA PRO A 27 -7.25 2.68 -14.02
C PRO A 27 -6.20 1.62 -13.65
N GLU A 28 -6.44 0.88 -12.55
CA GLU A 28 -5.58 -0.20 -12.08
C GLU A 28 -5.70 -1.51 -12.88
N SER A 29 -6.83 -1.67 -13.58
CA SER A 29 -7.17 -2.85 -14.39
C SER A 29 -6.70 -2.77 -15.84
N LEU A 30 -6.17 -1.63 -16.29
CA LEU A 30 -5.72 -1.40 -17.66
C LEU A 30 -4.31 -0.82 -17.70
N GLN A 31 -3.58 -1.12 -18.77
CA GLN A 31 -2.32 -0.45 -19.04
C GLN A 31 -2.58 0.90 -19.72
N ALA A 32 -2.67 1.97 -18.94
CA ALA A 32 -2.90 3.32 -19.44
C ALA A 32 -1.58 4.07 -19.71
N PHE A 33 -1.45 4.64 -20.91
CA PHE A 33 -0.31 5.47 -21.30
C PHE A 33 -0.79 6.88 -21.71
N PRO A 34 -0.74 7.87 -20.81
CA PRO A 34 -1.06 9.25 -21.15
C PRO A 34 -0.09 9.77 -22.22
N ALA A 35 -0.58 10.04 -23.43
CA ALA A 35 0.23 10.57 -24.53
C ALA A 35 0.48 12.09 -24.41
N GLY A 36 -0.35 12.79 -23.63
CA GLY A 36 -0.24 14.22 -23.38
C GLY A 36 -1.39 14.74 -22.54
N LEU A 37 -1.19 15.92 -21.96
CA LEU A 37 -2.17 16.65 -21.17
C LEU A 37 -2.24 18.09 -21.68
N ALA A 38 -3.44 18.62 -21.89
CA ALA A 38 -3.64 19.98 -22.37
C ALA A 38 -4.80 20.65 -21.60
N PRO A 39 -4.62 21.88 -21.08
CA PRO A 39 -5.68 22.61 -20.41
C PRO A 39 -6.68 23.19 -21.41
N ILE A 40 -7.91 23.41 -20.96
CA ILE A 40 -9.00 23.97 -21.76
C ILE A 40 -9.55 25.16 -20.99
N GLY A 41 -9.30 26.37 -21.51
CA GLY A 41 -9.77 27.61 -20.87
C GLY A 41 -8.97 28.06 -19.64
N GLY A 42 -7.72 27.61 -19.49
CA GLY A 42 -6.83 28.00 -18.38
C GLY A 42 -5.40 27.49 -18.56
N SER A 43 -4.63 27.48 -17.48
CA SER A 43 -3.29 26.88 -17.41
C SER A 43 -3.25 25.76 -16.38
N ILE A 44 -2.43 24.76 -16.64
CA ILE A 44 -2.05 23.73 -15.67
C ILE A 44 -0.56 23.86 -15.41
N LEU A 45 -0.15 23.62 -14.18
CA LEU A 45 1.24 23.62 -13.76
C LEU A 45 1.54 22.29 -13.07
N PRO A 46 2.75 21.73 -13.23
CA PRO A 46 3.16 20.59 -12.43
C PRO A 46 3.19 20.99 -10.95
N VAL A 47 2.81 20.06 -10.09
CA VAL A 47 2.99 20.21 -8.64
C VAL A 47 4.44 19.93 -8.24
N GLU A 48 4.86 20.46 -7.10
CA GLU A 48 6.16 20.11 -6.52
C GLU A 48 6.22 18.61 -6.17
N SER A 49 7.42 18.05 -6.18
CA SER A 49 7.60 16.63 -5.85
C SER A 49 7.35 16.40 -4.36
N ALA A 50 6.38 15.56 -4.05
CA ALA A 50 6.11 15.09 -2.70
C ALA A 50 7.09 13.97 -2.26
N PRO A 51 7.28 13.74 -0.95
CA PRO A 51 8.03 12.60 -0.44
C PRO A 51 7.47 11.28 -0.97
N ARG A 52 8.35 10.41 -1.44
CA ARG A 52 7.99 9.13 -2.07
C ARG A 52 7.53 8.10 -1.05
N TRP A 53 6.35 7.53 -1.24
CA TRP A 53 5.90 6.32 -0.56
C TRP A 53 5.83 5.15 -1.54
N ILE A 54 6.57 4.07 -1.27
CA ILE A 54 6.47 2.81 -2.02
C ILE A 54 5.50 1.88 -1.29
N ALA A 55 4.41 1.50 -1.94
CA ALA A 55 3.43 0.55 -1.42
C ALA A 55 3.53 -0.78 -2.17
N TYR A 56 4.13 -1.80 -1.56
CA TYR A 56 4.23 -3.14 -2.13
C TYR A 56 3.23 -4.10 -1.48
N GLY A 57 2.51 -4.86 -2.30
CA GLY A 57 1.60 -5.88 -1.81
C GLY A 57 0.79 -6.56 -2.92
N ASP A 58 -0.32 -7.17 -2.53
CA ASP A 58 -1.14 -8.02 -3.40
C ASP A 58 -2.28 -7.26 -4.12
N SER A 59 -3.35 -7.97 -4.51
CA SER A 59 -4.54 -7.40 -5.15
C SER A 59 -5.22 -6.33 -4.32
N ILE A 60 -5.10 -6.40 -2.98
CA ILE A 60 -5.65 -5.39 -2.08
C ILE A 60 -4.83 -4.11 -2.21
N THR A 61 -3.51 -4.20 -2.26
CA THR A 61 -2.65 -3.03 -2.54
C THR A 61 -2.94 -2.44 -3.91
N GLN A 62 -3.13 -3.29 -4.92
CA GLN A 62 -3.45 -2.87 -6.28
C GLN A 62 -4.76 -2.07 -6.36
N GLY A 63 -5.71 -2.33 -5.45
CA GLY A 63 -7.05 -1.74 -5.49
C GLY A 63 -8.03 -2.54 -6.33
N TRP A 64 -7.89 -3.87 -6.41
CA TRP A 64 -8.65 -4.74 -7.31
C TRP A 64 -10.18 -4.56 -7.27
N SER A 65 -10.74 -4.21 -6.13
CA SER A 65 -12.19 -4.18 -5.85
C SER A 65 -12.74 -2.79 -5.55
N VAL A 66 -11.94 -1.73 -5.71
CA VAL A 66 -12.44 -0.36 -5.49
C VAL A 66 -13.34 0.06 -6.64
N SER A 67 -14.33 0.90 -6.32
CA SER A 67 -15.21 1.44 -7.35
C SER A 67 -14.52 2.49 -8.23
N ASP A 68 -13.47 3.15 -7.73
CA ASP A 68 -12.70 4.18 -8.41
C ASP A 68 -11.22 4.09 -7.98
N PRO A 69 -10.25 4.22 -8.90
CA PRO A 69 -8.83 4.05 -8.58
C PRO A 69 -8.34 4.98 -7.45
N GLY A 70 -8.93 6.18 -7.34
CA GLY A 70 -8.65 7.14 -6.29
C GLY A 70 -9.16 6.74 -4.89
N ARG A 71 -9.91 5.64 -4.79
CA ARG A 71 -10.43 5.06 -3.53
C ARG A 71 -9.60 3.90 -3.01
N SER A 72 -8.55 3.48 -3.72
CA SER A 72 -7.55 2.57 -3.16
C SER A 72 -6.97 3.16 -1.87
N TYR A 73 -6.63 2.30 -0.91
CA TYR A 73 -6.20 2.76 0.42
C TYR A 73 -4.92 3.60 0.30
N SER A 74 -4.08 3.26 -0.67
CA SER A 74 -2.82 3.92 -0.96
C SER A 74 -3.05 5.30 -1.55
N ALA A 75 -4.04 5.44 -2.45
CA ALA A 75 -4.46 6.74 -2.97
C ALA A 75 -5.07 7.64 -1.88
N ILE A 76 -5.93 7.10 -1.01
CA ILE A 76 -6.56 7.86 0.08
C ILE A 76 -5.50 8.35 1.08
N ALA A 77 -4.68 7.44 1.61
CA ALA A 77 -3.65 7.78 2.58
C ALA A 77 -2.58 8.69 1.98
N GLY A 78 -2.19 8.47 0.72
CA GLY A 78 -1.22 9.29 0.01
C GLY A 78 -1.64 10.75 -0.09
N ARG A 79 -2.88 11.01 -0.52
CA ARG A 79 -3.43 12.37 -0.54
C ARG A 79 -3.51 12.99 0.85
N SER A 80 -3.93 12.22 1.85
CA SER A 80 -4.07 12.72 3.22
C SER A 80 -2.73 13.08 3.87
N LEU A 81 -1.65 12.41 3.47
CA LEU A 81 -0.31 12.60 4.03
C LEU A 81 0.60 13.48 3.13
N GLY A 82 0.10 13.91 1.97
CA GLY A 82 0.92 14.64 0.99
C GLY A 82 2.09 13.81 0.44
N LEU A 83 1.88 12.50 0.22
CA LEU A 83 2.90 11.58 -0.28
C LEU A 83 2.68 11.23 -1.76
N ASP A 84 3.79 11.11 -2.50
CA ASP A 84 3.79 10.60 -3.87
C ASP A 84 3.88 9.07 -3.83
N VAL A 85 2.74 8.41 -4.12
CA VAL A 85 2.59 6.98 -3.91
C VAL A 85 2.91 6.19 -5.17
N TRP A 86 3.90 5.31 -5.07
CA TRP A 86 4.15 4.24 -6.00
C TRP A 86 3.44 2.98 -5.54
N ASN A 87 2.26 2.75 -6.10
CA ASN A 87 1.50 1.53 -5.88
C ASN A 87 2.09 0.37 -6.69
N LEU A 88 2.82 -0.52 -6.02
CA LEU A 88 3.40 -1.75 -6.53
C LEU A 88 2.59 -2.95 -6.03
N GLY A 89 1.27 -2.87 -6.17
CA GLY A 89 0.34 -3.96 -5.92
C GLY A 89 0.24 -4.93 -7.09
N PHE A 90 0.39 -6.23 -6.83
CA PHE A 90 0.35 -7.27 -7.86
C PHE A 90 -0.67 -8.36 -7.50
N ALA A 91 -1.85 -8.32 -8.13
CA ALA A 91 -2.87 -9.36 -7.96
C ALA A 91 -2.31 -10.77 -8.21
N ALA A 92 -2.74 -11.72 -7.37
CA ALA A 92 -2.30 -13.11 -7.36
C ALA A 92 -0.76 -13.32 -7.22
N SER A 93 -0.01 -12.27 -6.88
CA SER A 93 1.46 -12.26 -6.69
C SER A 93 1.82 -11.68 -5.32
N ALA A 94 3.02 -11.09 -5.16
CA ALA A 94 3.50 -10.52 -3.91
C ALA A 94 3.51 -11.51 -2.74
N ARG A 95 4.47 -12.44 -2.76
CA ARG A 95 4.65 -13.48 -1.72
C ARG A 95 5.90 -13.26 -0.87
N GLY A 96 6.51 -12.07 -0.96
CA GLY A 96 7.76 -11.74 -0.29
C GLY A 96 8.99 -12.17 -1.10
N GLU A 97 8.93 -12.08 -2.42
CA GLU A 97 10.06 -12.40 -3.29
C GLU A 97 11.26 -11.49 -2.97
N LEU A 98 12.39 -12.07 -2.53
CA LEU A 98 13.53 -11.28 -2.04
C LEU A 98 14.18 -10.38 -3.12
N VAL A 99 14.06 -10.77 -4.40
CA VAL A 99 14.49 -9.91 -5.51
C VAL A 99 13.68 -8.61 -5.59
N ILE A 100 12.41 -8.64 -5.15
CA ILE A 100 11.60 -7.43 -5.03
C ILE A 100 12.10 -6.59 -3.87
N ALA A 101 12.48 -7.18 -2.73
CA ALA A 101 13.09 -6.45 -1.63
C ALA A 101 14.35 -5.67 -2.08
N GLU A 102 15.22 -6.31 -2.87
CA GLU A 102 16.40 -5.66 -3.47
C GLU A 102 16.01 -4.50 -4.38
N TYR A 103 15.00 -4.71 -5.24
CA TYR A 103 14.47 -3.67 -6.11
C TYR A 103 13.93 -2.49 -5.30
N LEU A 104 13.06 -2.71 -4.31
CA LEU A 104 12.51 -1.65 -3.46
C LEU A 104 13.61 -0.91 -2.71
N ALA A 105 14.63 -1.62 -2.20
CA ALA A 105 15.77 -1.04 -1.51
C ALA A 105 16.58 -0.09 -2.40
N SER A 106 16.68 -0.39 -3.71
CA SER A 106 17.37 0.44 -4.69
C SER A 106 16.65 1.77 -4.98
N LEU A 107 15.33 1.81 -4.82
CA LEU A 107 14.51 2.99 -5.11
C LEU A 107 14.63 4.04 -4.00
N GLU A 108 14.66 5.32 -4.38
CA GLU A 108 14.57 6.41 -3.41
C GLU A 108 13.17 6.47 -2.81
N SER A 109 13.09 6.29 -1.49
CA SER A 109 11.83 6.23 -0.75
C SER A 109 11.97 6.93 0.60
N HIS A 110 10.86 7.56 1.00
CA HIS A 110 10.69 8.19 2.30
C HIS A 110 9.82 7.32 3.21
N VAL A 111 9.00 6.44 2.64
CA VAL A 111 8.21 5.42 3.34
C VAL A 111 8.11 4.18 2.48
N VAL A 112 8.15 3.00 3.09
CA VAL A 112 7.84 1.72 2.43
C VAL A 112 6.73 1.02 3.22
N THR A 113 5.68 0.57 2.55
CA THR A 113 4.69 -0.34 3.16
C THR A 113 4.74 -1.70 2.51
N LEU A 114 4.68 -2.75 3.33
CA LEU A 114 4.68 -4.15 2.89
C LEU A 114 3.36 -4.81 3.31
N ALA A 115 2.56 -5.26 2.35
CA ALA A 115 1.27 -5.90 2.58
C ALA A 115 1.17 -7.19 1.76
N PHE A 116 1.79 -8.25 2.26
CA PHE A 116 1.78 -9.58 1.64
C PHE A 116 1.43 -10.67 2.67
N GLY A 117 1.17 -11.89 2.17
CA GLY A 117 0.84 -13.06 2.99
C GLY A 117 -0.49 -13.71 2.62
N THR A 118 -1.47 -12.94 2.12
CA THR A 118 -2.76 -13.49 1.63
C THR A 118 -2.54 -14.52 0.53
N ASN A 119 -1.67 -14.21 -0.42
CA ASN A 119 -1.35 -15.09 -1.55
C ASN A 119 -0.44 -16.26 -1.17
N ASN A 120 0.21 -16.22 0.00
CA ASN A 120 0.98 -17.33 0.57
C ASN A 120 0.08 -18.40 1.20
N TRP A 121 -1.23 -18.16 1.37
CA TRP A 121 -2.19 -19.20 1.72
C TRP A 121 -2.72 -19.96 0.48
N SER A 122 -2.68 -19.32 -0.69
CA SER A 122 -3.43 -19.77 -1.88
C SER A 122 -2.62 -20.70 -2.81
N THR A 123 -2.56 -20.39 -4.10
CA THR A 123 -2.07 -21.27 -5.19
C THR A 123 -0.62 -21.73 -5.05
N ILE A 124 0.25 -20.89 -4.51
CA ILE A 124 1.66 -21.20 -4.22
C ILE A 124 1.85 -20.96 -2.72
N PRO A 125 1.58 -21.97 -1.88
CA PRO A 125 1.51 -21.77 -0.44
C PRO A 125 2.88 -21.71 0.22
N THR A 126 2.93 -21.07 1.38
CA THR A 126 4.08 -21.03 2.28
C THR A 126 3.66 -21.54 3.66
N GLY A 127 4.56 -22.19 4.40
CA GLY A 127 4.34 -22.53 5.81
C GLY A 127 4.68 -21.35 6.73
N ALA A 128 4.04 -21.26 7.89
CA ALA A 128 4.18 -20.13 8.82
C ALA A 128 5.65 -19.81 9.18
N VAL A 129 6.45 -20.81 9.56
CA VAL A 129 7.88 -20.62 9.89
C VAL A 129 8.68 -20.05 8.71
N HIS A 130 8.43 -20.56 7.50
CA HIS A 130 9.14 -20.07 6.32
C HIS A 130 8.74 -18.63 5.98
N LEU A 131 7.45 -18.27 6.14
CA LEU A 131 6.97 -16.91 5.92
C LEU A 131 7.59 -15.92 6.90
N GLY A 132 7.74 -16.27 8.18
CA GLY A 132 8.47 -15.45 9.14
C GLY A 132 9.92 -15.20 8.73
N GLY A 133 10.61 -16.24 8.23
CA GLY A 133 11.96 -16.09 7.64
C GLY A 133 11.99 -15.13 6.46
N ILE A 134 11.03 -15.24 5.53
CA ILE A 134 10.89 -14.34 4.38
C ILE A 134 10.72 -12.89 4.83
N VAL A 135 9.85 -12.62 5.81
CA VAL A 135 9.64 -11.25 6.34
C VAL A 135 10.94 -10.67 6.90
N ARG A 136 11.68 -11.47 7.69
CA ARG A 136 12.95 -11.05 8.27
C ARG A 136 13.97 -10.69 7.20
N ASP A 137 14.12 -11.54 6.20
CA ASP A 137 15.06 -11.31 5.10
C ASP A 137 14.65 -10.12 4.24
N PHE A 138 13.36 -9.97 3.95
CA PHE A 138 12.83 -8.84 3.18
C PHE A 138 13.12 -7.50 3.86
N VAL A 139 12.83 -7.39 5.16
CA VAL A 139 13.15 -6.20 5.97
C VAL A 139 14.66 -5.99 6.05
N GLY A 140 15.43 -7.06 6.28
CA GLY A 140 16.90 -7.01 6.36
C GLY A 140 17.55 -6.48 5.08
N ILE A 141 17.07 -6.90 3.90
CA ILE A 141 17.55 -6.41 2.60
C ILE A 141 17.30 -4.91 2.46
N ILE A 142 16.08 -4.44 2.76
CA ILE A 142 15.79 -3.00 2.70
C ILE A 142 16.68 -2.24 3.68
N ARG A 143 16.85 -2.73 4.91
CA ARG A 143 17.70 -2.10 5.92
C ARG A 143 19.18 -2.03 5.53
N GLY A 144 19.67 -3.01 4.78
CA GLY A 144 21.03 -3.03 4.25
C GLY A 144 21.36 -1.84 3.33
N VAL A 145 20.37 -1.31 2.61
CA VAL A 145 20.53 -0.17 1.69
C VAL A 145 19.92 1.12 2.24
N ARG A 146 18.81 1.02 2.96
CA ARG A 146 18.01 2.13 3.52
C ARG A 146 17.86 1.95 5.05
N PRO A 147 18.91 2.21 5.86
CA PRO A 147 18.92 1.86 7.29
C PRO A 147 17.88 2.59 8.16
N ARG A 148 17.33 3.71 7.67
CA ARG A 148 16.42 4.58 8.43
C ARG A 148 15.07 4.84 7.76
N VAL A 149 14.81 4.26 6.58
CA VAL A 149 13.52 4.50 5.91
C VAL A 149 12.40 3.90 6.76
N PRO A 150 11.34 4.61 7.11
CA PRO A 150 10.18 4.02 7.75
C PRO A 150 9.60 2.86 6.92
N ILE A 151 9.46 1.69 7.55
CA ILE A 151 8.81 0.50 7.00
C ILE A 151 7.56 0.22 7.84
N VAL A 152 6.40 0.11 7.19
CA VAL A 152 5.16 -0.32 7.84
C VAL A 152 4.70 -1.63 7.22
N VAL A 153 4.63 -2.68 8.02
CA VAL A 153 4.12 -3.98 7.59
C VAL A 153 2.65 -4.08 7.97
N ILE A 154 1.82 -4.48 7.01
CA ILE A 154 0.40 -4.80 7.22
C ILE A 154 0.29 -6.31 7.09
N SER A 155 -0.06 -6.99 8.17
CA SER A 155 -0.32 -8.43 8.10
C SER A 155 -1.64 -8.70 7.34
N PRO A 156 -1.86 -9.91 6.80
CA PRO A 156 -3.06 -10.22 6.01
C PRO A 156 -4.35 -9.85 6.74
N ILE A 157 -5.27 -9.19 6.04
CA ILE A 157 -6.61 -8.93 6.57
C ILE A 157 -7.40 -10.24 6.70
N VAL A 158 -8.60 -10.16 7.30
CA VAL A 158 -9.46 -11.35 7.43
C VAL A 158 -9.82 -11.92 6.06
N ARG A 159 -9.73 -13.25 5.93
CA ARG A 159 -10.29 -14.00 4.81
C ARG A 159 -11.04 -15.20 5.40
N PRO A 160 -12.37 -15.11 5.58
CA PRO A 160 -13.14 -16.07 6.39
C PRO A 160 -12.89 -17.53 6.02
N ALA A 161 -12.85 -17.85 4.73
CA ALA A 161 -12.61 -19.21 4.23
C ALA A 161 -11.21 -19.78 4.57
N ALA A 162 -10.25 -18.93 4.91
CA ALA A 162 -8.85 -19.28 5.14
C ALA A 162 -8.42 -19.18 6.62
N GLU A 163 -9.24 -18.60 7.49
CA GLU A 163 -8.90 -18.43 8.92
C GLU A 163 -8.74 -19.76 9.66
N SER A 164 -9.52 -20.77 9.28
CA SER A 164 -9.51 -22.10 9.91
C SER A 164 -9.17 -23.24 8.95
N THR A 165 -9.02 -22.94 7.66
CA THR A 165 -8.72 -23.94 6.63
C THR A 165 -7.21 -23.93 6.36
N PRO A 166 -6.50 -25.04 6.62
CA PRO A 166 -5.08 -25.14 6.29
C PRO A 166 -4.84 -25.11 4.77
N ASN A 167 -3.74 -24.47 4.35
CA ASN A 167 -3.20 -24.59 3.00
C ASN A 167 -2.52 -25.96 2.79
N LEU A 168 -1.94 -26.20 1.60
CA LEU A 168 -1.26 -27.47 1.27
C LEU A 168 -0.03 -27.79 2.15
N LEU A 169 0.47 -26.81 2.90
CA LEU A 169 1.59 -26.96 3.84
C LEU A 169 1.13 -26.99 5.31
N GLY A 170 -0.19 -27.04 5.55
CA GLY A 170 -0.78 -27.18 6.88
C GLY A 170 -0.95 -25.86 7.65
N ALA A 171 -0.70 -24.69 7.04
CA ALA A 171 -0.87 -23.39 7.69
C ALA A 171 -2.21 -22.75 7.30
N THR A 172 -2.98 -22.26 8.28
CA THR A 172 -4.12 -21.37 8.06
C THR A 172 -3.64 -19.95 7.76
N LEU A 173 -4.52 -19.07 7.27
CA LEU A 173 -4.17 -17.65 7.11
C LEU A 173 -3.88 -17.00 8.48
N ALA A 174 -4.54 -17.44 9.55
CA ALA A 174 -4.24 -16.99 10.90
C ALA A 174 -2.82 -17.35 11.33
N ASP A 175 -2.35 -18.57 11.03
CA ASP A 175 -0.96 -18.99 11.32
C ASP A 175 0.05 -18.14 10.54
N LEU A 176 -0.23 -17.86 9.27
CA LEU A 176 0.61 -16.99 8.44
C LEU A 176 0.64 -15.55 8.94
N ARG A 177 -0.52 -15.03 9.35
CA ARG A 177 -0.66 -13.70 9.95
C ARG A 177 0.16 -13.59 11.22
N HIS A 178 0.02 -14.52 12.16
CA HIS A 178 0.80 -14.53 13.40
C HIS A 178 2.30 -14.62 13.13
N ALA A 179 2.74 -15.45 12.16
CA ALA A 179 4.15 -15.52 11.81
C ALA A 179 4.73 -14.18 11.32
N ILE A 180 3.96 -13.42 10.54
CA ILE A 180 4.34 -12.06 10.13
C ILE A 180 4.38 -11.14 11.36
N GLU A 181 3.30 -11.10 12.14
CA GLU A 181 3.14 -10.18 13.28
C GLU A 181 4.20 -10.41 14.36
N ASP A 182 4.48 -11.67 14.71
CA ASP A 182 5.51 -12.04 15.69
C ASP A 182 6.90 -11.63 15.19
N THR A 183 7.21 -11.90 13.92
CA THR A 183 8.50 -11.53 13.33
C THR A 183 8.70 -10.02 13.31
N VAL A 184 7.69 -9.26 12.87
CA VAL A 184 7.78 -7.79 12.83
C VAL A 184 7.88 -7.21 14.22
N SER A 185 7.11 -7.74 15.19
CA SER A 185 7.17 -7.29 16.59
C SER A 185 8.55 -7.54 17.22
N GLU A 186 9.16 -8.69 16.93
CA GLU A 186 10.52 -9.00 17.36
C GLU A 186 11.53 -7.99 16.76
N LEU A 187 11.47 -7.73 15.45
CA LEU A 187 12.37 -6.80 14.78
C LEU A 187 12.18 -5.35 15.28
N ALA A 188 10.93 -4.91 15.43
CA ALA A 188 10.57 -3.56 15.88
C ALA A 188 11.00 -3.27 17.32
N SER A 189 11.30 -4.31 18.13
CA SER A 189 11.85 -4.14 19.49
C SER A 189 13.20 -3.42 19.49
N THR A 190 13.94 -3.48 18.37
CA THR A 190 15.24 -2.80 18.20
C THR A 190 15.27 -1.82 17.02
N ASP A 191 14.29 -1.89 16.11
CA ASP A 191 14.15 -0.97 14.97
C ASP A 191 12.95 -0.03 15.15
N ARG A 192 13.21 1.21 15.56
CA ARG A 192 12.16 2.23 15.77
C ARG A 192 11.50 2.74 14.48
N ALA A 193 12.09 2.46 13.32
CA ALA A 193 11.54 2.84 12.02
C ALA A 193 10.76 1.67 11.37
N LEU A 194 10.49 0.60 12.11
CA LEU A 194 9.64 -0.50 11.68
C LEU A 194 8.36 -0.53 12.52
N ALA A 195 7.21 -0.49 11.85
CA ALA A 195 5.91 -0.58 12.50
C ALA A 195 5.06 -1.71 11.91
N LEU A 196 4.12 -2.20 12.72
CA LEU A 196 3.16 -3.24 12.37
C LEU A 196 1.75 -2.68 12.44
N ILE A 197 0.93 -2.99 11.43
CA ILE A 197 -0.52 -2.88 11.46
C ILE A 197 -1.10 -4.30 11.44
N PRO A 198 -1.67 -4.79 12.55
CA PRO A 198 -2.33 -6.09 12.60
C PRO A 198 -3.59 -6.12 11.71
N GLY A 199 -3.70 -7.13 10.86
CA GLY A 199 -4.74 -7.23 9.83
C GLY A 199 -6.03 -7.92 10.27
N ALA A 200 -6.00 -8.75 11.32
CA ALA A 200 -7.12 -9.63 11.70
C ALA A 200 -8.47 -8.91 11.91
N HIS A 201 -8.41 -7.67 12.41
CA HIS A 201 -9.57 -6.81 12.67
C HIS A 201 -9.45 -5.45 11.99
N LEU A 202 -8.57 -5.35 10.98
CA LEU A 202 -8.35 -4.09 10.27
C LEU A 202 -9.50 -3.76 9.31
N VAL A 203 -10.17 -4.77 8.79
CA VAL A 203 -11.31 -4.66 7.90
C VAL A 203 -12.41 -5.57 8.40
N ASP A 204 -13.62 -5.04 8.52
CA ASP A 204 -14.81 -5.83 8.82
C ASP A 204 -15.12 -6.81 7.68
N GLU A 205 -15.49 -8.06 8.02
CA GLU A 205 -15.87 -9.08 7.03
C GLU A 205 -17.00 -8.61 6.11
N ALA A 206 -17.91 -7.78 6.64
CA ALA A 206 -19.03 -7.21 5.90
C ALA A 206 -18.60 -6.25 4.77
N ASP A 207 -17.38 -5.72 4.84
CA ASP A 207 -16.82 -4.82 3.83
C ASP A 207 -15.99 -5.57 2.77
N LEU A 208 -15.98 -6.90 2.79
CA LEU A 208 -15.40 -7.73 1.73
C LEU A 208 -16.41 -7.94 0.60
N VAL A 209 -15.99 -7.73 -0.65
CA VAL A 209 -16.84 -7.85 -1.85
C VAL A 209 -17.05 -9.31 -2.25
N ASP A 210 -16.02 -10.14 -2.09
CA ASP A 210 -16.01 -11.55 -2.51
C ASP A 210 -15.46 -12.49 -1.41
N GLY A 211 -15.44 -12.02 -0.16
CA GLY A 211 -14.85 -12.72 0.97
C GLY A 211 -13.32 -12.73 0.99
N ILE A 212 -12.67 -11.96 0.11
CA ILE A 212 -11.21 -11.79 0.05
C ILE A 212 -10.84 -10.31 -0.04
N HIS A 213 -11.44 -9.58 -0.99
CA HIS A 213 -11.05 -8.22 -1.33
C HIS A 213 -11.96 -7.18 -0.67
N PRO A 214 -11.41 -6.15 -0.01
CA PRO A 214 -12.20 -5.09 0.59
C PRO A 214 -12.83 -4.19 -0.47
N GLY A 215 -14.07 -3.76 -0.26
CA GLY A 215 -14.67 -2.68 -1.03
C GLY A 215 -14.16 -1.31 -0.59
N ASP A 216 -14.79 -0.24 -1.07
CA ASP A 216 -14.42 1.14 -0.74
C ASP A 216 -14.33 1.40 0.78
N ALA A 217 -15.26 0.85 1.56
CA ALA A 217 -15.29 1.02 3.02
C ALA A 217 -14.11 0.31 3.71
N GLY A 218 -13.78 -0.92 3.29
CA GLY A 218 -12.61 -1.65 3.80
C GLY A 218 -11.30 -0.97 3.40
N HIS A 219 -11.20 -0.46 2.18
CA HIS A 219 -10.05 0.35 1.76
C HIS A 219 -9.89 1.63 2.58
N ARG A 220 -11.01 2.27 2.97
CA ARG A 220 -10.96 3.44 3.86
C ARG A 220 -10.43 3.07 5.25
N GLN A 221 -10.82 1.93 5.81
CA GLN A 221 -10.32 1.45 7.11
C GLN A 221 -8.80 1.22 7.09
N ILE A 222 -8.30 0.57 6.02
CA ILE A 222 -6.85 0.38 5.83
C ILE A 222 -6.14 1.73 5.71
N ALA A 223 -6.71 2.67 4.95
CA ALA A 223 -6.15 4.01 4.78
C ALA A 223 -6.05 4.76 6.11
N ASP A 224 -7.06 4.70 6.96
CA ASP A 224 -7.09 5.39 8.25
C ASP A 224 -6.03 4.86 9.22
N ALA A 225 -5.83 3.54 9.24
CA ALA A 225 -4.74 2.94 10.01
C ALA A 225 -3.36 3.38 9.50
N LEU A 226 -3.18 3.42 8.18
CA LEU A 226 -1.93 3.87 7.56
C LEU A 226 -1.65 5.35 7.81
N ILE A 227 -2.66 6.23 7.69
CA ILE A 227 -2.51 7.67 7.97
C ILE A 227 -1.97 7.87 9.38
N LYS A 228 -2.56 7.18 10.36
CA LYS A 228 -2.10 7.24 11.75
C LYS A 228 -0.66 6.73 11.89
N VAL A 229 -0.38 5.51 11.45
CA VAL A 229 0.92 4.87 11.70
C VAL A 229 2.05 5.54 10.92
N ILE A 230 1.83 5.86 9.64
CA ILE A 230 2.82 6.59 8.84
C ILE A 230 3.09 7.97 9.46
N GLY A 231 2.05 8.70 9.88
CA GLY A 231 2.22 9.98 10.58
C GLY A 231 3.08 9.87 11.84
N ASP A 232 2.89 8.80 12.62
CA ASP A 232 3.68 8.54 13.83
C ASP A 232 5.15 8.20 13.54
N VAL A 233 5.45 7.49 12.44
CA VAL A 233 6.83 7.03 12.13
C VAL A 233 7.62 7.94 11.20
N THR A 234 6.99 8.92 10.54
CA THR A 234 7.66 9.74 9.51
C THR A 234 8.00 11.17 9.91
N ASP A 235 7.45 11.72 11.00
CA ASP A 235 7.56 13.18 11.32
C ASP A 235 7.20 14.12 10.14
N ILE A 236 6.61 13.60 9.05
CA ILE A 236 6.13 14.35 7.88
C ILE A 236 4.88 15.10 8.34
N GLY A 237 5.10 16.31 8.87
CA GLY A 237 4.09 17.16 9.50
C GLY A 237 4.51 17.81 10.83
N ARG A 238 5.69 17.50 11.38
CA ARG A 238 6.23 18.14 12.59
C ARG A 238 7.17 19.33 12.34
N GLN A 239 7.47 19.61 11.08
CA GLN A 239 8.20 20.82 10.68
C GLN A 239 7.21 21.82 10.08
N ASP A 240 6.55 22.61 10.95
CA ASP A 240 6.01 23.95 10.64
C ASP A 240 5.31 24.55 11.88
N ASN A 241 6.04 24.70 13.00
CA ASN A 241 5.58 25.55 14.11
C ASN A 241 6.71 26.06 15.02
N SER A 242 7.95 26.15 14.53
CA SER A 242 9.08 26.68 15.30
C SER A 242 9.87 27.76 14.59
N SER A 243 9.23 28.55 13.74
CA SER A 243 9.83 29.76 13.16
C SER A 243 8.83 30.92 13.09
N GLU A 244 8.19 31.23 14.22
CA GLU A 244 7.69 32.58 14.53
C GLU A 244 8.09 32.88 15.98
N GLY A 245 9.27 33.47 16.14
CA GLY A 245 9.79 33.84 17.45
C GLY A 245 11.30 33.99 17.48
N GLU A 246 11.82 34.98 16.75
CA GLU A 246 12.90 35.90 17.19
C GLU A 246 13.14 37.01 16.15
#